data_AF-A0A4Z0A475-F1
#
_entry.id   AF-A0A4Z0A475-F1
#
_cell.length_a   1.000
_cell.length_b   1.000
_cell.length_c   1.000
_cell.angle_alpha   90.00
_cell.angle_beta   90.00
_cell.angle_gamma   90.00
#
_symmetry.space_group_name_H-M   'P 1'
#
loop_
_entity.id
_entity.type
_entity.pdbx_description
1 polymer ?
#
loop_
_entity_poly.entity_id
_entity_poly.type
_entity_poly.pdbx_seq_one_letter_code
_entity_poly.pdbx_strand_id
1 'polypeptide(L)'
;MRCAGYDDEPKPKAAPKAKTPRAAPRTKLTDEEKAQKREEAAERKAFAEKKKEWKAALKPWNVDTSFRLRIGTMAMYKSDGLFISPFDFDDPWLRDFIPLAKHAYGLTEEEILTLPHESIPNSSKTFFSCQTAADLSLKKDKFFDPEFEIPPADEKKQISRGLVKKPRAVFKKTDNDVRRRKANFIEMSVIAQIFIETKDPNFIALLEYM
;
A
#
# COMPACT_ATOMS: atom_id res chain seq x y z
N MET A 1 11.61 1.40 51.88
CA MET A 1 10.71 0.23 51.74
C MET A 1 11.20 -0.60 50.57
N ARG A 2 11.78 -1.77 50.85
CA ARG A 2 12.20 -2.78 49.86
C ARG A 2 11.18 -3.90 49.95
N CYS A 3 10.45 -4.17 48.87
CA CYS A 3 9.58 -5.34 48.80
C CYS A 3 10.44 -6.55 48.42
N ALA A 4 10.53 -7.49 49.35
CA ALA A 4 11.01 -8.84 49.17
C ALA A 4 9.83 -9.75 48.78
N GLY A 5 10.12 -10.82 48.03
CA GLY A 5 9.19 -11.94 47.85
C GLY A 5 8.71 -12.10 46.41
N TYR A 6 9.52 -12.76 45.59
CA TYR A 6 9.02 -13.81 44.70
C TYR A 6 10.08 -14.91 44.67
N ASP A 7 9.75 -16.02 45.31
CA ASP A 7 10.52 -17.23 45.39
C ASP A 7 10.77 -17.81 43.99
N ASP A 8 12.03 -18.14 43.72
CA ASP A 8 12.45 -18.92 42.56
C ASP A 8 11.95 -20.36 42.68
N GLU A 9 10.73 -20.63 42.20
CA GLU A 9 10.30 -22.01 41.98
C GLU A 9 11.12 -22.63 40.82
N PRO A 10 11.81 -23.77 41.03
CA PRO A 10 12.57 -24.41 39.98
C PRO A 10 11.63 -25.03 38.95
N LYS A 11 11.62 -24.45 37.73
CA LYS A 11 10.92 -24.98 36.55
C LYS A 11 11.18 -26.50 36.42
N PRO A 12 10.15 -27.34 36.28
CA PRO A 12 10.34 -28.77 36.03
C PRO A 12 11.07 -28.97 34.70
N LYS A 13 12.15 -29.76 34.74
CA LYS A 13 12.97 -30.12 33.57
C LYS A 13 12.08 -30.82 32.54
N ALA A 14 11.92 -30.19 31.37
CA ALA A 14 11.17 -30.73 30.25
C ALA A 14 11.68 -32.13 29.87
N ALA A 15 10.76 -33.09 29.75
CA ALA A 15 11.03 -34.43 29.26
C ALA A 15 11.69 -34.41 27.86
N PRO A 16 12.59 -35.35 27.54
CA PRO A 16 13.26 -35.40 26.25
C PRO A 16 12.22 -35.63 25.13
N LYS A 17 12.14 -34.69 24.19
CA LYS A 17 11.26 -34.78 23.02
C LYS A 17 11.60 -36.04 22.22
N ALA A 18 10.60 -36.89 22.03
CA ALA A 18 10.69 -38.07 21.17
C ALA A 18 11.15 -37.67 19.77
N LYS A 19 12.16 -38.36 19.24
CA LYS A 19 12.66 -38.19 17.88
C LYS A 19 11.55 -38.57 16.90
N THR A 20 10.99 -37.59 16.21
CA THR A 20 10.08 -37.82 15.09
C THR A 20 10.81 -38.62 13.99
N PRO A 21 10.14 -39.62 13.38
CA PRO A 21 10.75 -40.43 12.33
C PRO A 21 11.16 -39.59 11.13
N ARG A 22 12.27 -40.01 10.54
CA ARG A 22 13.03 -39.40 9.45
C ARG A 22 12.17 -39.06 8.24
N ALA A 23 12.43 -37.86 7.72
CA ALA A 23 12.00 -37.28 6.45
C ALA A 23 11.55 -38.27 5.36
N ALA A 24 10.38 -37.98 4.78
CA ALA A 24 9.88 -38.60 3.55
C ALA A 24 10.93 -38.58 2.42
N PRO A 25 10.95 -39.58 1.54
CA PRO A 25 11.95 -39.69 0.47
C PRO A 25 11.86 -38.48 -0.47
N ARG A 26 12.99 -37.81 -0.69
CA ARG A 26 13.13 -36.72 -1.65
C ARG A 26 12.75 -37.22 -3.05
N THR A 27 11.60 -36.80 -3.56
CA THR A 27 11.21 -36.96 -4.96
C THR A 27 12.32 -36.39 -5.84
N LYS A 28 12.94 -37.24 -6.66
CA LYS A 28 13.94 -36.82 -7.64
C LYS A 28 13.22 -36.02 -8.73
N LEU A 29 13.27 -34.69 -8.66
CA LEU A 29 12.82 -33.82 -9.75
C LEU A 29 13.49 -34.24 -11.06
N THR A 30 12.69 -34.37 -12.11
CA THR A 30 13.14 -34.67 -13.47
C THR A 30 14.04 -33.54 -13.98
N ASP A 31 14.90 -33.82 -14.96
CA ASP A 31 15.86 -32.82 -15.46
C ASP A 31 15.17 -31.66 -16.19
N GLU A 32 13.94 -31.87 -16.68
CA GLU A 32 13.06 -30.83 -17.23
C GLU A 32 12.54 -29.85 -16.16
N GLU A 33 12.08 -30.33 -15.00
CA GLU A 33 11.64 -29.45 -13.91
C GLU A 33 12.80 -28.67 -13.27
N LYS A 34 14.04 -29.21 -13.34
CA LYS A 34 15.25 -28.47 -12.92
C LYS A 34 15.61 -27.35 -13.89
N ALA A 35 15.36 -27.52 -15.19
CA ALA A 35 15.60 -26.49 -16.19
C ALA A 35 14.61 -25.32 -16.01
N GLN A 36 13.31 -25.63 -15.89
CA GLN A 36 12.27 -24.62 -15.63
C GLN A 36 12.56 -23.83 -14.33
N LYS A 37 12.96 -24.51 -13.25
CA LYS A 37 13.35 -23.80 -12.01
C LYS A 37 14.57 -22.89 -12.16
N ARG A 38 15.49 -23.20 -13.08
CA ARG A 38 16.64 -22.33 -13.36
C ARG A 38 16.23 -21.11 -14.17
N GLU A 39 15.34 -21.29 -15.15
CA GLU A 39 14.77 -20.20 -15.94
C GLU A 39 13.95 -19.26 -15.07
N GLU A 40 13.00 -19.78 -14.28
CA GLU A 40 12.24 -18.98 -13.30
C GLU A 40 13.15 -18.24 -12.30
N ALA A 41 14.23 -18.89 -11.85
CA ALA A 41 15.18 -18.25 -10.94
C ALA A 41 15.97 -17.13 -11.63
N ALA A 42 16.30 -17.27 -12.91
CA ALA A 42 16.94 -16.23 -13.71
C ALA A 42 16.00 -15.04 -13.91
N GLU A 43 14.72 -15.29 -14.24
CA GLU A 43 13.70 -14.26 -14.38
C GLU A 43 13.47 -13.50 -13.06
N ARG A 44 13.37 -14.21 -11.94
CA ARG A 44 13.23 -13.58 -10.61
C ARG A 44 14.43 -12.71 -10.26
N LYS A 45 15.65 -13.10 -10.65
CA LYS A 45 16.86 -12.29 -10.44
C LYS A 45 16.83 -11.02 -11.30
N ALA A 46 16.51 -11.15 -12.58
CA ALA A 46 16.36 -10.01 -13.49
C ALA A 46 15.29 -9.02 -12.99
N PHE A 47 14.15 -9.54 -12.52
CA PHE A 47 13.10 -8.71 -11.93
C PHE A 47 13.56 -8.02 -10.63
N ALA A 48 14.32 -8.73 -9.79
CA ALA A 48 14.87 -8.15 -8.56
C ALA A 48 15.90 -7.04 -8.86
N GLU A 49 16.70 -7.17 -9.92
CA GLU A 49 17.64 -6.13 -10.37
C GLU A 49 16.90 -4.91 -10.91
N LYS A 50 15.92 -5.10 -11.81
CA LYS A 50 15.04 -4.01 -12.27
C LYS A 50 14.36 -3.28 -11.11
N LYS A 51 13.89 -4.02 -10.10
CA LYS A 51 13.28 -3.41 -8.91
C LYS A 51 14.29 -2.59 -8.08
N LYS A 52 15.56 -3.00 -8.02
CA LYS A 52 16.61 -2.22 -7.37
C LYS A 52 16.92 -0.95 -8.15
N GLU A 53 17.01 -1.03 -9.47
CA GLU A 53 17.22 0.13 -10.35
C GLU A 53 16.09 1.14 -10.22
N TRP A 54 14.84 0.65 -10.23
CA TRP A 54 13.67 1.49 -9.99
C TRP A 54 13.76 2.22 -8.65
N LYS A 55 14.05 1.49 -7.57
CA LYS A 55 14.22 2.09 -6.24
C LYS A 55 15.33 3.13 -6.18
N ALA A 56 16.44 2.89 -6.89
CA ALA A 56 17.55 3.84 -6.96
C ALA A 56 17.19 5.10 -7.80
N ALA A 57 16.30 4.97 -8.78
CA ALA A 57 15.82 6.09 -9.59
C ALA A 57 14.83 6.99 -8.83
N LEU A 58 14.21 6.49 -7.77
CA LEU A 58 13.28 7.25 -6.94
C LEU A 58 14.03 8.32 -6.13
N LYS A 59 13.64 9.58 -6.32
CA LYS A 59 14.15 10.70 -5.53
C LYS A 59 13.30 10.84 -4.26
N PRO A 60 13.90 10.82 -3.06
CA PRO A 60 13.14 11.03 -1.84
C PRO A 60 12.50 12.42 -1.86
N TRP A 61 11.24 12.51 -1.41
CA TRP A 61 10.57 13.80 -1.28
C TRP A 61 11.23 14.59 -0.16
N ASN A 62 11.66 15.82 -0.46
CA ASN A 62 12.13 16.72 0.58
C ASN A 62 10.90 17.26 1.32
N VAL A 63 10.78 16.99 2.62
CA VAL A 63 9.58 17.28 3.41
C VAL A 63 9.44 18.79 3.59
N ASP A 64 8.80 19.42 2.61
CA ASP A 64 8.44 20.83 2.68
C ASP A 64 7.16 20.98 3.51
N THR A 65 7.29 21.53 4.71
CA THR A 65 6.17 21.78 5.63
C THR A 65 5.20 22.86 5.14
N SER A 66 5.63 23.65 4.14
CA SER A 66 4.82 24.67 3.49
C SER A 66 3.96 24.12 2.35
N PHE A 67 4.23 22.89 1.88
CA PHE A 67 3.47 22.27 0.80
C PHE A 67 2.00 22.12 1.17
N ARG A 68 1.13 22.61 0.28
CA ARG A 68 -0.33 22.51 0.39
C ARG A 68 -0.86 21.96 -0.92
N LEU A 69 -1.73 20.96 -0.84
CA LEU A 69 -2.50 20.51 -1.99
C LEU A 69 -3.42 21.65 -2.48
N ARG A 70 -3.73 21.68 -3.77
CA ARG A 70 -4.68 22.66 -4.31
C ARG A 70 -6.09 22.35 -3.82
N ILE A 71 -6.92 23.39 -3.69
CA ILE A 71 -8.34 23.21 -3.37
C ILE A 71 -9.00 22.45 -4.51
N GLY A 72 -9.89 21.52 -4.18
CA GLY A 72 -10.58 20.64 -5.12
C GLY A 72 -9.80 19.37 -5.49
N THR A 73 -8.52 19.25 -5.12
CA THR A 73 -7.72 18.06 -5.38
C THR A 73 -8.26 16.86 -4.60
N MET A 74 -8.41 15.72 -5.29
CA MET A 74 -8.66 14.43 -4.65
C MET A 74 -7.37 13.92 -4.02
N ALA A 75 -7.48 13.57 -2.74
CA ALA A 75 -6.37 13.17 -1.90
C ALA A 75 -6.65 11.83 -1.23
N MET A 76 -5.59 11.05 -1.02
CA MET A 76 -5.63 9.79 -0.31
C MET A 76 -4.71 9.82 0.89
N TYR A 77 -5.10 9.05 1.89
CA TYR A 77 -4.39 8.97 3.14
C TYR A 77 -3.22 7.99 3.06
N LYS A 78 -2.08 8.32 3.67
CA LYS A 78 -0.86 7.48 3.62
C LYS A 78 -1.10 6.08 4.13
N SER A 79 -1.79 5.96 5.25
CA SER A 79 -1.90 4.73 6.04
C SER A 79 -3.28 4.74 6.67
N ASP A 80 -4.25 4.01 6.14
CA ASP A 80 -5.52 3.84 6.84
C ASP A 80 -5.30 3.08 8.14
N GLY A 81 -4.89 3.79 9.19
CA GLY A 81 -5.23 3.45 10.55
C GLY A 81 -6.63 4.00 10.77
N LEU A 82 -7.64 3.27 10.30
CA LEU A 82 -8.82 3.15 11.14
C LEU A 82 -8.27 2.64 12.47
N PHE A 83 -8.33 3.45 13.52
CA PHE A 83 -8.15 2.94 14.87
C PHE A 83 -9.36 2.02 15.09
N ILE A 84 -9.26 0.78 14.62
CA ILE A 84 -10.18 -0.26 15.01
C ILE A 84 -9.97 -0.35 16.51
N SER A 85 -11.04 -0.08 17.24
CA SER A 85 -11.01 -0.20 18.68
C SER A 85 -10.47 -1.59 19.02
N PRO A 86 -9.72 -1.78 20.12
CA PRO A 86 -9.30 -3.12 20.54
C PRO A 86 -10.45 -4.12 20.73
N PHE A 87 -11.71 -3.67 20.60
CA PHE A 87 -12.93 -4.39 20.85
C PHE A 87 -13.56 -5.07 19.61
N ASP A 88 -13.08 -4.79 18.38
CA ASP A 88 -13.62 -5.39 17.15
C ASP A 88 -12.67 -6.48 16.59
N PHE A 89 -12.19 -7.38 17.45
CA PHE A 89 -11.01 -8.25 17.21
C PHE A 89 -11.32 -9.68 16.73
N ASP A 90 -12.57 -9.97 16.31
CA ASP A 90 -12.99 -11.34 15.97
C ASP A 90 -13.07 -11.65 14.47
N ASP A 91 -12.72 -10.72 13.58
CA ASP A 91 -12.70 -10.98 12.12
C ASP A 91 -11.26 -11.14 11.59
N PRO A 92 -10.82 -12.36 11.20
CA PRO A 92 -9.48 -12.63 10.70
C PRO A 92 -9.12 -11.83 9.43
N TRP A 93 -10.11 -11.35 8.69
CA TRP A 93 -9.95 -10.56 7.46
C TRP A 93 -9.65 -9.08 7.72
N LEU A 94 -9.87 -8.60 8.95
CA LEU A 94 -9.61 -7.21 9.34
C LEU A 94 -8.15 -6.92 9.72
N ARG A 95 -7.28 -7.96 9.78
CA ARG A 95 -5.87 -7.82 10.16
C ARG A 95 -4.98 -7.23 9.07
N ASP A 96 -5.42 -7.23 7.82
CA ASP A 96 -4.68 -6.64 6.71
C ASP A 96 -5.01 -5.15 6.59
N PHE A 97 -4.52 -4.39 7.56
CA PHE A 97 -4.41 -2.94 7.54
C PHE A 97 -3.39 -2.48 6.49
N ILE A 98 -3.72 -2.71 5.22
CA ILE A 98 -2.88 -2.31 4.11
C ILE A 98 -3.16 -0.85 3.79
N PRO A 99 -2.13 0.01 3.80
CA PRO A 99 -2.26 1.43 3.46
C PRO A 99 -2.96 1.66 2.11
N LEU A 100 -3.94 2.59 2.10
CA LEU A 100 -4.83 2.87 0.96
C LEU A 100 -4.10 3.06 -0.36
N ALA A 101 -3.08 3.93 -0.39
CA ALA A 101 -2.35 4.22 -1.61
C ALA A 101 -1.49 3.04 -2.08
N LYS A 102 -0.97 2.22 -1.14
CA LYS A 102 -0.17 1.03 -1.49
C LYS A 102 -1.02 0.01 -2.21
N HIS A 103 -2.21 -0.27 -1.67
CA HIS A 103 -3.11 -1.26 -2.22
C HIS A 103 -3.78 -0.78 -3.50
N ALA A 104 -4.27 0.45 -3.51
CA ALA A 104 -5.04 1.00 -4.62
C ALA A 104 -4.20 1.19 -5.88
N TYR A 105 -2.93 1.58 -5.76
CA TYR A 105 -2.05 1.85 -6.90
C TYR A 105 -0.89 0.84 -7.03
N GLY A 106 -0.88 -0.25 -6.26
CA GLY A 106 0.22 -1.22 -6.30
C GLY A 106 1.59 -0.65 -5.91
N LEU A 107 1.60 0.43 -5.12
CA LEU A 107 2.82 1.15 -4.73
C LEU A 107 3.41 0.60 -3.43
N THR A 108 4.73 0.65 -3.32
CA THR A 108 5.46 0.33 -2.09
C THR A 108 5.54 1.56 -1.17
N GLU A 109 5.95 1.35 0.08
CA GLU A 109 6.08 2.48 1.02
C GLU A 109 7.14 3.49 0.62
N GLU A 110 8.29 3.00 0.14
CA GLU A 110 9.39 3.83 -0.34
C GLU A 110 8.94 4.71 -1.52
N GLU A 111 8.16 4.13 -2.44
CA GLU A 111 7.56 4.86 -3.57
C GLU A 111 6.61 5.95 -3.09
N ILE A 112 5.72 5.66 -2.15
CA ILE A 112 4.76 6.65 -1.62
C ILE A 112 5.50 7.79 -0.90
N LEU A 113 6.58 7.49 -0.19
CA LEU A 113 7.39 8.51 0.50
C LEU A 113 8.08 9.47 -0.47
N THR A 114 8.19 9.13 -1.75
CA THR A 114 8.72 10.04 -2.78
C THR A 114 7.69 11.04 -3.31
N LEU A 115 6.41 10.83 -2.97
CA LEU A 115 5.34 11.70 -3.43
C LEU A 115 5.23 12.97 -2.58
N PRO A 116 4.90 14.11 -3.21
CA PRO A 116 4.52 15.32 -2.50
C PRO A 116 3.34 15.04 -1.57
N HIS A 117 3.49 15.37 -0.29
CA HIS A 117 2.44 15.17 0.69
C HIS A 117 2.26 16.36 1.60
N GLU A 118 1.01 16.55 1.98
CA GLU A 118 0.62 17.51 3.00
C GLU A 118 0.40 16.78 4.32
N SER A 119 1.09 17.21 5.37
CA SER A 119 0.86 16.74 6.74
C SER A 119 -0.05 17.69 7.51
N ILE A 120 -0.93 17.13 8.34
CA ILE A 120 -1.65 17.91 9.34
C ILE A 120 -0.74 18.01 10.58
N PRO A 121 -0.37 19.23 11.05
CA PRO A 121 0.45 19.40 12.24
C PRO A 121 -0.24 18.77 13.44
N ASN A 122 0.56 18.19 14.33
CA ASN A 122 0.10 17.43 15.50
C ASN A 122 -0.76 16.20 15.14
N SER A 123 -0.71 15.76 13.88
CA SER A 123 -1.32 14.53 13.44
C SER A 123 -0.27 13.68 12.73
N SER A 124 -0.34 12.36 12.92
CA SER A 124 0.38 11.41 12.07
C SER A 124 -0.16 11.38 10.64
N LYS A 125 -1.22 12.15 10.36
CA LYS A 125 -1.92 12.11 9.09
C LYS A 125 -1.19 12.88 7.98
N THR A 126 -0.82 12.15 6.92
CA THR A 126 -0.27 12.65 5.66
C THR A 126 -1.20 12.33 4.47
N PHE A 127 -1.42 13.33 3.62
CA PHE A 127 -2.28 13.26 2.43
C PHE A 127 -1.45 13.41 1.16
N PHE A 128 -1.71 12.55 0.18
CA PHE A 128 -1.13 12.60 -1.16
C PHE A 128 -2.22 12.87 -2.19
N SER A 129 -1.89 13.50 -3.31
CA SER A 129 -2.83 13.61 -4.42
C SER A 129 -3.02 12.25 -5.12
N CYS A 130 -4.26 11.87 -5.39
CA CYS A 130 -4.59 10.66 -6.16
C CYS A 130 -3.92 10.69 -7.54
N GLN A 131 -3.91 11.85 -8.19
CA GLN A 131 -3.29 12.03 -9.50
C GLN A 131 -1.77 11.75 -9.46
N THR A 132 -1.08 12.26 -8.44
CA THR A 132 0.37 12.02 -8.31
C THR A 132 0.70 10.56 -8.02
N ALA A 133 -0.15 9.87 -7.26
CA ALA A 133 0.00 8.44 -7.01
C ALA A 133 -0.27 7.61 -8.27
N ALA A 134 -1.32 7.95 -9.02
CA ALA A 134 -1.64 7.36 -10.31
C ALA A 134 -0.50 7.53 -11.33
N ASP A 135 0.06 8.73 -11.45
CA ASP A 135 1.18 9.00 -12.35
C ASP A 135 2.43 8.19 -11.97
N LEU A 136 2.70 8.01 -10.67
CA LEU A 136 3.82 7.18 -10.22
C LEU A 136 3.58 5.69 -10.52
N SER A 137 2.36 5.22 -10.34
CA SER A 137 1.95 3.85 -10.72
C SER A 137 2.18 3.60 -12.21
N LEU A 138 1.67 4.48 -13.07
CA LEU A 138 1.83 4.34 -14.53
C LEU A 138 3.30 4.46 -14.97
N LYS A 139 4.10 5.30 -14.31
CA LYS A 139 5.55 5.37 -14.56
C LYS A 139 6.26 4.08 -14.16
N LYS A 140 5.84 3.46 -13.07
CA LYS A 140 6.35 2.16 -12.63
C LYS A 140 6.01 1.09 -13.65
N ASP A 141 4.76 1.04 -14.12
CA ASP A 141 4.33 0.08 -15.14
C ASP A 141 5.14 0.25 -16.42
N LYS A 142 5.32 1.49 -16.91
CA LYS A 142 6.18 1.79 -18.06
C LYS A 142 7.65 1.42 -17.85
N PHE A 143 8.15 1.49 -16.62
CA PHE A 143 9.52 1.09 -16.31
C PHE A 143 9.70 -0.43 -16.41
N PHE A 144 8.71 -1.20 -15.96
CA PHE A 144 8.75 -2.66 -16.04
C PHE A 144 8.43 -3.17 -17.45
N ASP A 145 7.50 -2.51 -18.13
CA ASP A 145 7.06 -2.77 -19.49
C ASP A 145 7.27 -1.54 -20.38
N PRO A 146 8.40 -1.47 -21.10
CA PRO A 146 8.72 -0.33 -21.97
C PRO A 146 7.72 -0.10 -23.11
N GLU A 147 6.95 -1.13 -23.49
CA GLU A 147 5.92 -1.04 -24.53
C GLU A 147 4.63 -0.41 -24.01
N PHE A 148 4.48 -0.29 -22.68
CA PHE A 148 3.30 0.32 -22.06
C PHE A 148 3.23 1.83 -22.36
N GLU A 149 2.22 2.22 -23.12
CA GLU A 149 1.90 3.62 -23.40
C GLU A 149 1.10 4.24 -22.26
N ILE A 150 1.67 5.27 -21.63
CA ILE A 150 0.98 6.00 -20.56
C ILE A 150 -0.13 6.84 -21.18
N PRO A 151 -1.40 6.64 -20.77
CA PRO A 151 -2.49 7.46 -21.26
C PRO A 151 -2.29 8.93 -20.86
N PRO A 152 -2.75 9.90 -21.69
CA PRO A 152 -2.61 11.32 -21.39
C PRO A 152 -3.26 11.68 -20.05
N ALA A 153 -2.75 12.75 -19.43
CA ALA A 153 -3.27 13.20 -18.14
C ALA A 153 -4.66 13.82 -18.31
N ASP A 154 -5.69 13.07 -17.91
CA ASP A 154 -7.07 13.55 -17.83
C ASP A 154 -7.32 14.18 -16.45
N GLU A 155 -7.43 15.50 -16.36
CA GLU A 155 -7.76 16.21 -15.10
C GLU A 155 -9.12 15.78 -14.50
N LYS A 156 -9.98 15.20 -15.34
CA LYS A 156 -11.30 14.68 -14.97
C LYS A 156 -11.24 13.30 -14.33
N LYS A 157 -10.15 12.54 -14.48
CA LYS A 157 -9.98 11.17 -13.96
C LYS A 157 -8.86 11.17 -12.93
N GLN A 158 -9.14 11.73 -11.75
CA GLN A 158 -8.14 11.87 -10.71
C GLN A 158 -7.97 10.59 -9.88
N ILE A 159 -9.03 9.78 -9.77
CA ILE A 159 -9.05 8.58 -8.93
C ILE A 159 -8.88 7.32 -9.77
N SER A 160 -9.70 7.18 -10.82
CA SER A 160 -9.78 5.97 -11.64
C SER A 160 -8.51 5.65 -12.42
N ARG A 161 -7.65 6.64 -12.65
CA ARG A 161 -6.42 6.48 -13.44
C ARG A 161 -5.39 5.65 -12.69
N GLY A 162 -4.87 4.59 -13.31
CA GLY A 162 -3.81 3.75 -12.73
C GLY A 162 -4.25 2.95 -11.50
N LEU A 163 -5.57 2.86 -11.25
CA LEU A 163 -6.13 2.17 -10.12
C LEU A 163 -6.07 0.66 -10.35
N VAL A 164 -5.41 -0.04 -9.43
CA VAL A 164 -5.27 -1.49 -9.42
C VAL A 164 -6.35 -2.13 -8.55
N LYS A 165 -6.76 -1.46 -7.46
CA LYS A 165 -7.77 -1.98 -6.53
C LYS A 165 -8.61 -0.86 -5.94
N LYS A 166 -9.82 -1.21 -5.48
CA LYS A 166 -10.75 -0.26 -4.86
C LYS A 166 -10.14 0.37 -3.58
N PRO A 167 -9.95 1.70 -3.53
CA PRO A 167 -9.54 2.37 -2.31
C PRO A 167 -10.71 2.38 -1.31
N ARG A 168 -10.42 2.30 -0.01
CA ARG A 168 -11.44 2.39 1.04
C ARG A 168 -12.03 3.79 1.15
N ALA A 169 -11.17 4.82 1.15
CA ALA A 169 -11.58 6.22 1.30
C ALA A 169 -10.76 7.15 0.40
N VAL A 170 -11.42 8.17 -0.12
CA VAL A 170 -10.78 9.29 -0.81
C VAL A 170 -11.33 10.59 -0.24
N PHE A 171 -10.49 11.61 -0.13
CA PHE A 171 -10.83 12.89 0.46
C PHE A 171 -10.76 13.98 -0.60
N LYS A 172 -11.72 14.89 -0.63
CA LYS A 172 -11.65 16.10 -1.43
C LYS A 172 -11.20 17.26 -0.57
N LYS A 173 -10.16 17.96 -1.01
CA LYS A 173 -9.73 19.18 -0.34
C LYS A 173 -10.71 20.32 -0.61
N THR A 174 -11.26 20.92 0.43
CA THR A 174 -12.26 21.99 0.36
C THR A 174 -11.69 23.37 0.70
N ASP A 175 -10.72 23.43 1.60
CA ASP A 175 -10.18 24.70 2.09
C ASP A 175 -8.68 24.57 2.43
N ASN A 176 -8.03 25.71 2.64
CA ASN A 176 -6.64 25.87 3.06
C ASN A 176 -6.50 26.52 4.44
N ASP A 177 -7.59 26.67 5.21
CA ASP A 177 -7.53 27.30 6.53
C ASP A 177 -6.56 26.57 7.46
N VAL A 178 -5.59 27.32 7.97
CA VAL A 178 -4.55 26.89 8.90
C VAL A 178 -5.15 26.46 10.23
N ARG A 179 -6.30 27.01 10.63
CA ARG A 179 -6.97 26.78 11.91
C ARG A 179 -7.88 25.55 11.91
N ARG A 180 -8.48 25.20 10.76
CA ARG A 180 -9.50 24.14 10.63
C ARG A 180 -9.08 22.96 9.76
N ARG A 181 -7.81 22.58 9.82
CA ARG A 181 -7.18 21.60 8.89
C ARG A 181 -7.88 20.24 8.74
N LYS A 182 -8.59 19.73 9.75
CA LYS A 182 -9.38 18.50 9.61
C LYS A 182 -10.65 18.71 8.78
N ALA A 183 -11.28 19.88 8.87
CA ALA A 183 -12.47 20.24 8.10
C ALA A 183 -12.13 20.64 6.65
N ASN A 184 -10.85 20.85 6.35
CA ASN A 184 -10.35 21.14 5.00
C ASN A 184 -10.45 19.92 4.06
N PHE A 185 -10.74 18.73 4.58
CA PHE A 185 -10.88 17.50 3.81
C PHE A 185 -12.25 16.90 4.09
N ILE A 186 -13.04 16.72 3.03
CA ILE A 186 -14.31 16.01 3.09
C ILE A 186 -14.11 14.62 2.53
N GLU A 187 -14.47 13.61 3.31
CA GLU A 187 -14.47 12.23 2.85
C GLU A 187 -15.54 12.05 1.78
N MET A 188 -15.17 11.38 0.69
CA MET A 188 -16.03 11.11 -0.44
C MET A 188 -16.12 9.61 -0.69
N SER A 189 -17.30 9.17 -1.12
CA SER A 189 -17.49 7.81 -1.60
C SER A 189 -16.68 7.59 -2.87
N VAL A 190 -15.76 6.63 -2.80
CA VAL A 190 -14.89 6.22 -3.92
C VAL A 190 -15.73 5.79 -5.13
N ILE A 191 -16.75 4.97 -4.89
CA ILE A 191 -17.62 4.43 -5.95
C ILE A 191 -18.35 5.57 -6.66
N ALA A 192 -18.94 6.49 -5.88
CA ALA A 192 -19.66 7.62 -6.42
C ALA A 192 -18.73 8.52 -7.25
N GLN A 193 -17.52 8.79 -6.77
CA GLN A 193 -16.60 9.63 -7.49
C GLN A 193 -16.08 8.96 -8.77
N ILE A 194 -15.72 7.68 -8.71
CA ILE A 194 -15.32 6.92 -9.90
C ILE A 194 -16.44 6.90 -10.94
N PHE A 195 -17.69 6.68 -10.51
CA PHE A 195 -18.85 6.76 -11.40
C PHE A 195 -19.00 8.14 -12.04
N ILE A 196 -18.78 9.22 -11.29
CA ILE A 196 -18.81 10.58 -11.82
C ILE A 196 -17.69 10.78 -12.87
N GLU A 197 -16.51 10.20 -12.65
CA GLU A 197 -15.36 10.31 -13.57
C GLU A 197 -15.56 9.51 -14.86
N THR A 198 -15.97 8.24 -14.75
CA THR A 198 -16.06 7.32 -15.90
C THR A 198 -17.40 7.39 -16.61
N LYS A 199 -18.47 7.75 -15.89
CA LYS A 199 -19.88 7.63 -16.31
C LYS A 199 -20.27 6.22 -16.76
N ASP A 200 -19.46 5.22 -16.42
CA ASP A 200 -19.58 3.87 -16.94
C ASP A 200 -19.95 2.93 -15.78
N PRO A 201 -21.19 2.40 -15.74
CA PRO A 201 -21.65 1.56 -14.64
C PRO A 201 -20.88 0.23 -14.58
N ASN A 202 -20.34 -0.25 -15.70
CA ASN A 202 -19.58 -1.50 -15.76
C ASN A 202 -18.25 -1.42 -15.00
N PHE A 203 -17.68 -0.21 -14.89
CA PHE A 203 -16.45 0.01 -14.14
C PHE A 203 -16.66 -0.19 -12.63
N ILE A 204 -17.87 0.06 -12.13
CA ILE A 204 -18.22 -0.21 -10.72
C ILE A 204 -18.21 -1.72 -10.47
N ALA A 205 -18.81 -2.50 -11.37
CA ALA A 205 -18.85 -3.95 -11.24
C ALA A 205 -17.43 -4.53 -11.22
N LEU A 206 -16.55 -4.07 -12.12
CA LEU A 206 -15.14 -4.51 -12.13
C LEU A 206 -14.42 -4.24 -10.81
N LEU A 207 -14.68 -3.10 -10.15
CA LEU A 207 -14.07 -2.76 -8.86
C LEU A 207 -14.60 -3.60 -7.69
N GLU A 208 -15.76 -4.24 -7.82
CA GLU A 208 -16.25 -5.19 -6.82
C GLU A 208 -15.61 -6.58 -6.97
N TYR A 209 -15.07 -6.89 -8.15
CA TYR A 209 -14.36 -8.14 -8.44
C TYR A 209 -12.84 -8.08 -8.20
N MET A 210 -12.26 -6.88 -8.02
CA MET A 210 -10.82 -6.64 -7.77
C MET A 210 -10.44 -6.57 -6.29
#